data_AF-A0A2A5SYB4-F1
#
_entry.id   AF-A0A2A5SYB4-F1
#
_cell.length_a   1.000
_cell.length_b   1.000
_cell.length_c   1.000
_cell.angle_alpha   90.00
_cell.angle_beta   90.00
_cell.angle_gamma   90.00
#
_symmetry.space_group_name_H-M   'P 1'
#
loop_
_entity.id
_entity.type
_entity.pdbx_description
1 polymer ?
#
loop_
_entity_poly.entity_id
_entity_poly.type
_entity_poly.pdbx_seq_one_letter_code
_entity_poly.pdbx_strand_id
1 'polypeptide(L)' 'MQLTPEIKTALRKKRAELDLPKHVIAGKLGLTPLTYGRIESNKQKFNVQPTTYQKITQWLAKDY' A
#
# COMPACT_ATOMS: atom_id res chain seq x y z
N MET A 1 3.99 -3.10 12.44
CA MET A 1 2.55 -3.40 12.31
C MET A 1 2.34 -4.30 11.10
N GLN A 2 1.50 -5.32 11.25
CA GLN A 2 1.19 -6.26 10.18
C GLN A 2 0.11 -5.66 9.26
N LEU A 3 0.31 -5.73 7.95
CA LEU A 3 -0.74 -5.39 6.98
C LEU A 3 -1.69 -6.58 6.82
N THR A 4 -2.98 -6.38 7.13
CA THR A 4 -4.01 -7.40 6.96
C THR A 4 -4.30 -7.65 5.48
N PRO A 5 -4.84 -8.83 5.11
CA PRO A 5 -5.29 -9.09 3.76
C PRO A 5 -6.32 -8.08 3.24
N GLU A 6 -7.18 -7.52 4.09
CA GLU A 6 -8.13 -6.48 3.66
C GLU A 6 -7.40 -5.21 3.23
N ILE A 7 -6.44 -4.73 4.03
CA ILE A 7 -5.66 -3.52 3.71
C ILE A 7 -4.89 -3.71 2.39
N LYS A 8 -4.30 -4.89 2.18
CA LYS A 8 -3.61 -5.22 0.92
C LYS A 8 -4.56 -5.20 -0.27
N THR A 9 -5.78 -5.68 -0.08
CA THR A 9 -6.80 -5.72 -1.13
C THR A 9 -7.32 -4.31 -1.43
N ALA A 10 -7.57 -3.50 -0.40
CA ALA A 10 -7.97 -2.10 -0.53
C ALA A 10 -6.89 -1.28 -1.27
N LEU A 11 -5.61 -1.50 -0.96
CA LEU A 11 -4.48 -0.88 -1.68
C LEU A 11 -4.52 -1.18 -3.18
N ARG A 12 -4.72 -2.45 -3.56
CA ARG A 12 -4.81 -2.84 -4.97
C ARG A 12 -6.01 -2.23 -5.67
N LYS A 13 -7.19 -2.26 -5.04
CA LYS A 13 -8.42 -1.70 -5.60
C LYS A 13 -8.28 -0.21 -5.84
N LYS A 14 -7.88 0.54 -4.80
CA LYS A 14 -7.68 1.97 -4.91
C LYS A 14 -6.64 2.37 -5.95
N ARG A 15 -5.53 1.62 -6.05
CA ARG A 15 -4.54 1.86 -7.10
C ARG A 15 -5.14 1.63 -8.50
N ALA A 16 -5.93 0.58 -8.66
CA ALA A 16 -6.60 0.26 -9.94
C ALA A 16 -7.67 1.31 -10.29
N GLU A 17 -8.44 1.80 -9.32
CA GLU A 17 -9.42 2.88 -9.49
C GLU A 17 -8.76 4.17 -9.97
N LEU A 18 -7.58 4.49 -9.47
CA LEU A 18 -6.83 5.70 -9.84
C LEU A 18 -5.95 5.52 -11.08
N ASP A 19 -5.92 4.33 -11.68
CA ASP A 19 -5.02 3.93 -12.78
C ASP A 19 -3.53 4.34 -12.54
N LEU A 20 -3.09 4.26 -11.29
CA LEU A 20 -1.74 4.71 -10.92
C LEU A 20 -0.71 3.58 -11.05
N PRO A 21 0.47 3.87 -11.63
CA PRO A 21 1.56 2.91 -11.65
C PRO A 21 2.16 2.74 -10.24
N LYS A 22 2.65 1.54 -9.96
CA LYS A 22 3.14 1.15 -8.62
C LYS A 22 4.24 2.06 -8.08
N HIS A 23 5.13 2.54 -8.95
CA HIS A 23 6.24 3.41 -8.55
C HIS A 23 5.77 4.78 -8.04
N VAL A 24 4.68 5.32 -8.57
CA VAL A 24 4.09 6.60 -8.12
C VAL A 24 3.53 6.45 -6.70
N ILE A 25 2.77 5.39 -6.44
CA ILE A 25 2.20 5.14 -5.10
C ILE A 25 3.32 4.85 -4.10
N ALA A 26 4.31 4.05 -4.50
CA ALA A 26 5.48 3.76 -3.68
C ALA A 26 6.18 5.06 -3.24
N GLY A 27 6.43 5.99 -4.17
CA GLY A 27 6.99 7.31 -3.86
C GLY A 27 6.14 8.11 -2.87
N LYS A 28 4.81 8.20 -3.10
CA LYS A 28 3.88 8.89 -2.19
C LYS A 28 3.89 8.33 -0.77
N LEU A 29 4.10 7.02 -0.63
CA LEU A 29 4.17 6.34 0.66
C LEU A 29 5.58 6.34 1.29
N GLY A 30 6.59 6.87 0.59
CA GLY A 30 7.99 6.83 1.02
C GLY A 30 8.59 5.41 0.96
N LEU A 31 8.18 4.62 -0.03
CA LEU A 31 8.56 3.24 -0.23
C LEU A 31 9.27 3.07 -1.57
N THR A 32 10.09 2.01 -1.68
CA THR A 32 10.60 1.58 -2.98
C THR A 32 9.52 0.82 -3.75
N PRO A 33 9.54 0.84 -5.10
CA PRO A 33 8.59 0.08 -5.92
C PRO A 33 8.58 -1.43 -5.59
N LEU A 34 9.75 -1.99 -5.27
CA LEU A 34 9.91 -3.38 -4.85
C LEU A 34 9.15 -3.67 -3.54
N THR A 35 9.32 -2.81 -2.53
CA THR A 35 8.63 -2.94 -1.24
C THR A 35 7.12 -2.80 -1.40
N TYR A 36 6.67 -1.86 -2.23
CA TYR A 36 5.25 -1.72 -2.56
C TYR A 36 4.69 -2.97 -3.25
N GLY A 37 5.43 -3.55 -4.19
CA GLY A 37 5.04 -4.82 -4.83
C GLY A 37 4.90 -5.98 -3.84
N ARG A 38 5.77 -6.04 -2.82
CA ARG A 38 5.66 -7.03 -1.72
C ARG A 38 4.46 -6.78 -0.81
N ILE A 39 4.13 -5.51 -0.57
CA ILE A 39 2.94 -5.12 0.19
C ILE A 39 1.67 -5.54 -0.54
N GLU A 40 1.56 -5.27 -1.83
CA GLU A 40 0.41 -5.71 -2.63
C GLU A 40 0.37 -7.24 -2.77
N SER A 41 1.46 -7.96 -2.59
CA SER A 41 1.44 -9.42 -2.69
C SER A 41 0.68 -10.04 -1.50
N ASN A 42 -0.30 -10.89 -1.80
CA ASN A 42 -0.98 -11.73 -0.80
C ASN A 42 -0.17 -12.98 -0.41
N LYS A 43 0.96 -13.25 -1.06
CA LYS A 43 1.72 -14.50 -0.87
C LYS A 43 2.35 -14.65 0.52
N GLN A 44 2.52 -13.55 1.26
CA GLN A 44 3.16 -13.59 2.57
C GLN A 44 2.65 -12.49 3.50
N LYS A 45 2.76 -12.72 4.81
CA LYS A 45 2.61 -11.66 5.81
C LYS A 45 3.69 -10.61 5.55
N PHE A 46 3.32 -9.34 5.63
CA PHE A 46 4.27 -8.24 5.42
C PHE A 46 4.13 -7.25 6.58
N ASN A 47 5.21 -7.11 7.34
CA ASN A 47 5.28 -6.16 8.43
C ASN A 47 5.91 -4.87 7.92
N VAL A 48 5.30 -3.76 8.30
CA VAL A 48 5.79 -2.41 8.01
C VAL A 48 6.05 -1.65 9.30
N GLN A 49 6.87 -0.60 9.22
CA GLN A 49 7.00 0.33 10.33
C GLN A 49 5.65 1.00 10.63
N PRO A 50 5.37 1.37 11.88
CA PRO A 50 4.12 2.06 12.25
C PRO A 50 3.85 3.32 11.42
N THR A 51 4.90 4.10 11.13
CA THR A 51 4.84 5.30 10.29
C THR A 51 4.37 4.98 8.86
N THR A 52 4.91 3.93 8.25
CA THR A 52 4.46 3.43 6.94
C THR A 52 3.02 2.94 6.98
N TYR A 53 2.64 2.21 8.04
CA TYR A 53 1.27 1.73 8.21
C TYR A 53 0.28 2.90 8.24
N GLN A 54 0.59 3.93 9.03
CA GLN A 54 -0.22 5.14 9.12
C GLN A 54 -0.32 5.87 7.77
N LYS A 55 0.77 5.99 7.01
CA LYS A 55 0.73 6.57 5.66
C LYS A 55 -0.17 5.77 4.72
N ILE A 56 -0.11 4.45 4.79
CA ILE A 56 -0.96 3.55 3.99
C ILE A 56 -2.43 3.75 4.34
N THR A 57 -2.79 3.72 5.63
CA THR A 57 -4.19 3.85 6.06
C THR A 57 -4.73 5.25 5.77
N GLN A 58 -3.94 6.30 5.99
CA GLN A 58 -4.29 7.67 5.60
C GLN A 58 -4.50 7.78 4.10
N TRP A 59 -3.61 7.20 3.29
CA TRP A 59 -3.79 7.21 1.84
C TRP A 59 -5.05 6.47 1.41
N LEU A 60 -5.37 5.33 2.04
CA LEU A 60 -6.62 4.60 1.80
C LEU A 60 -7.87 5.39 2.18
N ALA A 61 -7.82 6.18 3.25
CA ALA A 61 -8.94 7.00 3.73
C ALA A 61 -9.17 8.30 2.94
N LYS A 62 -8.24 8.72 2.06
CA LYS A 62 -8.44 9.91 1.23
C LYS A 62 -9.52 9.68 0.17
N ASP A 63 -10.58 10.46 0.15
CA ASP A 63 -11.46 10.49 -1.02
C ASP A 63 -10.73 11.19 -2.19
N TYR A 64 -10.77 10.56 -3.37
CA TYR A 64 -10.13 11.04 -4.61
C TYR A 64 -11.18 11.24 -5.68
#